data_AF-A0A3D4CFE0-F1
#
_entry.id   AF-A0A3D4CFE0-F1
#
_cell.length_a   1.000
_cell.length_b   1.000
_cell.length_c   1.000
_cell.angle_alpha   90.00
_cell.angle_beta   90.00
_cell.angle_gamma   90.00
#
_symmetry.space_group_name_H-M   'P 1'
#
loop_
_entity.id
_entity.type
_entity.pdbx_description
1 polymer ?
#
loop_
_entity_poly.entity_id
_entity_poly.type
_entity_poly.pdbx_seq_one_letter_code
_entity_poly.pdbx_strand_id
1 'polypeptide(L)'
;MSTPKNILIAPLDWGLGHASRCIPLIYDYLQKNNNVIVGGTKETNDLIVGEFPELRYVEIPGYAIEYDFSDGNEKSQLPVIVKQIPKILKAIKREHLWLKEFASKQPLDLIISDNRYGMWHKDIESIFITHQLFLQTPWRFVDFHRFILHLTRNFNSIWIPDFKDTVNNLSGDLSHKKPLPSARFKFIGPLSRFSINHTAKTVNPAYDYIAIASGPKEQREMFAQKIIEKAQVNKSEKGILVLGEIHSKDELSKPLPNLEIYNHLPANEFKIKLLQSRKVIAACGYSTIMDLFVLDKLKDAELFPVKGQTEQEYLYSHLQKYFYKND
;
A
#
# COMPACT_ATOMS: atom_id res chain seq x y z
N MET A 1 -8.97 -16.20 -29.61
CA MET A 1 -8.84 -15.80 -28.20
C MET A 1 -7.43 -16.14 -27.75
N SER A 2 -6.72 -15.27 -27.04
CA SER A 2 -5.38 -15.59 -26.52
C SER A 2 -5.46 -16.73 -25.52
N THR A 3 -4.46 -17.61 -25.49
CA THR A 3 -4.36 -18.65 -24.46
C THR A 3 -4.26 -18.01 -23.07
N PRO A 4 -5.04 -18.49 -22.08
CA PRO A 4 -4.93 -18.04 -20.69
C PRO A 4 -3.50 -18.16 -20.19
N LYS A 5 -2.99 -17.09 -19.55
CA LYS A 5 -1.68 -17.10 -18.90
C LYS A 5 -1.81 -17.40 -17.42
N ASN A 6 -0.82 -18.06 -16.85
CA ASN A 6 -0.67 -18.26 -15.40
C ASN A 6 0.18 -17.12 -14.82
N ILE A 7 -0.42 -16.34 -13.92
CA ILE A 7 0.15 -15.08 -13.44
C ILE A 7 0.27 -15.14 -11.92
N LEU A 8 1.50 -15.01 -11.42
CA LEU A 8 1.75 -14.87 -9.99
C LEU A 8 1.83 -13.40 -9.62
N ILE A 9 0.94 -12.92 -8.73
CA ILE A 9 0.97 -11.58 -8.17
C ILE A 9 1.38 -11.66 -6.70
N ALA A 10 2.49 -11.02 -6.34
CA ALA A 10 3.13 -11.17 -5.05
C ALA A 10 3.26 -9.84 -4.28
N PRO A 11 2.25 -9.45 -3.46
CA PRO A 11 2.29 -8.26 -2.61
C PRO A 11 3.37 -8.35 -1.52
N LEU A 12 4.03 -7.23 -1.20
CA LEU A 12 4.90 -7.11 -0.02
C LEU A 12 4.08 -7.15 1.28
N ASP A 13 4.67 -7.70 2.35
CA ASP A 13 4.04 -7.86 3.66
C ASP A 13 4.28 -6.69 4.63
N TRP A 14 4.69 -5.51 4.14
CA TRP A 14 4.94 -4.32 4.96
C TRP A 14 3.68 -3.46 5.10
N GLY A 15 2.56 -4.13 5.42
CA GLY A 15 1.25 -3.52 5.59
C GLY A 15 0.30 -3.71 4.41
N LEU A 16 -1.00 -3.53 4.70
CA LEU A 16 -2.10 -3.84 3.78
C LEU A 16 -2.12 -2.98 2.50
N GLY A 17 -1.42 -1.84 2.48
CA GLY A 17 -1.33 -0.96 1.31
C GLY A 17 -0.81 -1.69 0.06
N HIS A 18 0.25 -2.49 0.23
CA HIS A 18 0.87 -3.29 -0.82
C HIS A 18 -0.08 -4.34 -1.41
N ALA A 19 -0.85 -5.01 -0.56
CA ALA A 19 -1.89 -5.93 -1.02
C ALA A 19 -3.05 -5.19 -1.72
N SER A 20 -3.52 -4.07 -1.15
CA SER A 20 -4.64 -3.31 -1.69
C SER A 20 -4.39 -2.72 -3.08
N ARG A 21 -3.17 -2.25 -3.36
CA ARG A 21 -2.80 -1.69 -4.68
C ARG A 21 -2.66 -2.77 -5.76
N CYS A 22 -2.49 -4.04 -5.38
CA CYS A 22 -2.48 -5.15 -6.33
C CYS A 22 -3.88 -5.58 -6.78
N ILE A 23 -4.94 -5.25 -6.03
CA ILE A 23 -6.35 -5.59 -6.36
C ILE A 23 -6.75 -5.16 -7.79
N PRO A 24 -6.52 -3.90 -8.24
CA PRO A 24 -6.87 -3.52 -9.62
C PRO A 24 -6.12 -4.33 -10.69
N LEU A 25 -4.89 -4.77 -10.42
CA LEU A 25 -4.13 -5.62 -11.34
C LEU A 25 -4.71 -7.02 -11.41
N ILE A 26 -5.05 -7.61 -10.25
CA ILE A 26 -5.73 -8.90 -10.17
C ILE A 26 -7.01 -8.87 -11.02
N TYR A 27 -7.84 -7.85 -10.81
CA TYR A 27 -9.08 -7.67 -11.57
C TYR A 27 -8.84 -7.59 -13.08
N ASP A 28 -7.89 -6.75 -13.55
CA ASP A 28 -7.59 -6.59 -14.98
C ASP A 28 -7.13 -7.90 -15.63
N TYR A 29 -6.31 -8.70 -14.95
CA TYR A 29 -5.88 -10.00 -15.48
C TYR A 29 -6.98 -11.05 -15.50
N LEU A 30 -7.88 -11.04 -14.51
CA LEU A 30 -9.07 -11.91 -14.51
C LEU A 30 -10.03 -11.55 -15.65
N GLN A 31 -10.27 -10.26 -15.91
CA GLN A 31 -11.10 -9.81 -17.05
C GLN A 31 -10.54 -10.25 -18.41
N LYS A 32 -9.24 -10.52 -18.49
CA LYS A 32 -8.56 -11.04 -19.68
C LYS A 32 -8.51 -12.57 -19.72
N ASN A 33 -9.30 -13.26 -18.89
CA ASN A 33 -9.36 -14.72 -18.78
C ASN A 33 -8.01 -15.38 -18.45
N ASN A 34 -7.18 -14.73 -17.63
CA ASN A 34 -5.95 -15.33 -17.13
C ASN A 34 -6.16 -16.02 -15.79
N ASN A 35 -5.30 -16.99 -15.49
CA ASN A 35 -5.28 -17.68 -14.20
C ASN A 35 -4.38 -16.90 -13.24
N VAL A 36 -4.99 -16.21 -12.27
CA VAL A 36 -4.26 -15.43 -11.28
C VAL A 36 -4.01 -16.27 -10.02
N ILE A 37 -2.74 -16.32 -9.60
CA ILE A 37 -2.28 -16.89 -8.34
C ILE A 37 -1.76 -15.74 -7.49
N VAL A 38 -2.21 -15.65 -6.25
CA VAL A 38 -1.77 -14.62 -5.31
C VAL A 38 -0.82 -15.22 -4.30
N GLY A 39 0.36 -14.61 -4.14
CA GLY A 39 1.41 -15.11 -3.27
C GLY A 39 1.91 -14.07 -2.27
N GLY A 40 1.49 -14.18 -1.02
CA GLY A 40 1.87 -13.25 0.05
C GLY A 40 1.98 -13.95 1.40
N THR A 41 2.08 -13.17 2.48
CA THR A 41 1.85 -13.71 3.83
C THR A 41 0.37 -13.90 4.07
N LYS A 42 0.02 -14.64 5.13
CA LYS A 42 -1.38 -14.84 5.56
C LYS A 42 -2.17 -13.53 5.59
N GLU A 43 -1.63 -12.49 6.22
CA GLU A 43 -2.30 -11.18 6.34
C GLU A 43 -2.56 -10.51 4.99
N THR A 44 -1.57 -10.48 4.09
CA THR A 44 -1.75 -9.90 2.76
C THR A 44 -2.70 -10.72 1.88
N ASN A 45 -2.67 -12.05 2.01
CA ASN A 45 -3.57 -12.94 1.28
C ASN A 45 -5.01 -12.75 1.76
N ASP A 46 -5.24 -12.68 3.08
CA ASP A 46 -6.58 -12.58 3.65
C ASP A 46 -7.29 -11.28 3.26
N LEU A 47 -6.55 -10.18 3.06
CA LEU A 47 -7.12 -8.95 2.47
C LEU A 47 -7.70 -9.23 1.08
N ILE A 48 -6.93 -9.93 0.24
CA ILE A 48 -7.28 -10.19 -1.16
C ILE A 48 -8.34 -11.30 -1.26
N VAL A 49 -8.35 -12.27 -0.35
CA VAL A 49 -9.40 -13.31 -0.22
C VAL A 49 -10.77 -12.67 -0.03
N GLY A 50 -10.86 -11.58 0.74
CA GLY A 50 -12.10 -10.85 0.92
C GLY A 50 -12.73 -10.32 -0.38
N GLU A 51 -11.91 -10.09 -1.41
CA GLU A 51 -12.36 -9.59 -2.72
C GLU A 51 -12.46 -10.69 -3.79
N PHE A 52 -11.57 -11.70 -3.73
CA PHE A 52 -11.45 -12.73 -4.75
C PHE A 52 -11.33 -14.15 -4.16
N PRO A 53 -12.34 -14.64 -3.42
CA PRO A 53 -12.25 -15.88 -2.64
C PRO A 53 -11.91 -17.13 -3.46
N GLU A 54 -12.24 -17.13 -4.75
CA GLU A 54 -12.05 -18.25 -5.69
C GLU A 54 -10.61 -18.37 -6.22
N LEU A 55 -9.73 -17.39 -5.95
CA LEU A 55 -8.35 -17.46 -6.44
C LEU A 55 -7.53 -18.50 -5.68
N ARG A 56 -6.45 -18.93 -6.34
CA ARG A 56 -5.43 -19.73 -5.66
C ARG A 56 -4.49 -18.82 -4.89
N TYR A 57 -4.39 -19.08 -3.58
CA TYR A 57 -3.47 -18.39 -2.69
C TYR A 57 -2.31 -19.31 -2.30
N VAL A 58 -1.11 -18.74 -2.25
CA VAL A 58 0.10 -19.41 -1.78
C VAL A 58 0.81 -18.55 -0.75
N GLU A 59 1.40 -19.19 0.25
CA GLU A 59 2.19 -18.47 1.25
C GLU A 59 3.63 -18.29 0.77
N ILE A 60 4.09 -17.05 0.79
CA ILE A 60 5.49 -16.70 0.53
C ILE A 60 6.12 -16.20 1.84
N PRO A 61 7.33 -16.66 2.20
CA PRO A 61 8.01 -16.20 3.40
C PRO A 61 8.11 -14.67 3.45
N GLY A 62 7.59 -14.09 4.52
CA GLY A 62 7.66 -12.66 4.80
C GLY A 62 9.07 -12.17 5.15
N TYR A 63 9.25 -10.84 5.15
CA TYR A 63 10.50 -10.24 5.61
C TYR A 63 10.62 -10.22 7.13
N ALA A 64 9.48 -10.31 7.85
CA ALA A 64 9.40 -10.19 9.31
C ALA A 64 10.21 -8.99 9.83
N ILE A 65 10.07 -7.83 9.19
CA ILE A 65 10.72 -6.61 9.66
C ILE A 65 9.98 -6.11 10.88
N GLU A 66 10.71 -6.02 11.99
CA GLU A 66 10.24 -5.37 13.20
C GLU A 66 10.57 -3.89 13.04
N TYR A 67 9.52 -3.10 12.94
CA TYR A 67 9.60 -1.65 12.92
C TYR A 67 9.45 -1.14 14.35
N ASP A 68 10.57 -0.96 15.05
CA ASP A 68 10.54 -0.29 16.35
C ASP A 68 10.53 1.23 16.15
N PHE A 69 9.34 1.81 16.10
CA PHE A 69 9.14 3.26 16.02
C PHE A 69 8.86 3.91 17.38
N SER A 70 9.06 3.18 18.49
CA SER A 70 8.63 3.57 19.84
C SER A 70 9.19 4.92 20.32
N ASP A 71 10.42 5.29 19.92
CA ASP A 71 11.09 6.47 20.47
C ASP A 71 10.92 7.79 19.70
N GLY A 72 10.25 7.78 18.53
CA GLY A 72 9.98 9.01 17.76
C GLY A 72 11.22 9.89 17.44
N ASN A 73 12.43 9.34 17.55
CA ASN A 73 13.71 10.02 17.39
C ASN A 73 14.36 9.57 16.09
N GLU A 74 14.38 10.44 15.08
CA GLU A 74 14.99 10.18 13.76
C GLU A 74 16.48 9.76 13.86
N LYS A 75 17.18 10.19 14.92
CA LYS A 75 18.61 9.90 15.13
C LYS A 75 18.91 8.46 15.58
N SER A 76 17.94 7.72 16.13
CA SER A 76 18.12 6.32 16.56
C SER A 76 17.79 5.29 15.47
N GLN A 77 17.28 5.71 14.31
CA GLN A 77 16.88 4.82 13.21
C GLN A 77 18.07 4.32 12.35
N LEU A 78 19.19 5.06 12.34
CA LEU A 78 20.39 4.76 11.55
C LEU A 78 21.00 3.38 11.85
N PRO A 79 21.27 3.00 13.12
CA PRO A 79 21.80 1.68 13.42
C PRO A 79 20.77 0.57 13.20
N VAL A 80 19.48 0.86 13.39
CA VAL A 80 18.40 -0.14 13.34
C VAL A 80 18.21 -0.65 11.91
N ILE A 81 18.11 0.24 10.92
CA ILE A 81 17.88 -0.19 9.53
C ILE A 81 19.14 -0.83 8.92
N VAL A 82 20.33 -0.27 9.17
CA VAL A 82 21.59 -0.84 8.66
C VAL A 82 21.84 -2.24 9.23
N LYS A 83 21.55 -2.46 10.52
CA LYS A 83 21.61 -3.80 11.14
C LYS A 83 20.61 -4.79 10.54
N GLN A 84 19.52 -4.30 9.93
CA GLN A 84 18.53 -5.14 9.26
C GLN A 84 18.89 -5.48 7.81
N ILE A 85 19.87 -4.82 7.17
CA ILE A 85 20.28 -5.13 5.79
C ILE A 85 20.61 -6.63 5.59
N PRO A 86 21.40 -7.30 6.46
CA PRO A 86 21.64 -8.73 6.32
C PRO A 86 20.37 -9.58 6.40
N LYS A 87 19.40 -9.18 7.24
CA LYS A 87 18.09 -9.85 7.37
C LYS A 87 17.28 -9.69 6.08
N ILE A 88 17.25 -8.48 5.52
CA ILE A 88 16.60 -8.15 4.24
C ILE A 88 17.21 -8.97 3.10
N LEU A 89 18.54 -9.00 2.96
CA LEU A 89 19.22 -9.77 1.90
C LEU A 89 18.97 -11.29 2.04
N LYS A 90 18.94 -11.81 3.27
CA LYS A 90 18.55 -13.20 3.54
C LYS A 90 17.09 -13.45 3.14
N ALA A 91 16.18 -12.53 3.44
CA ALA A 91 14.78 -12.62 3.04
C ALA A 91 14.65 -12.66 1.51
N ILE A 92 15.29 -11.74 0.79
CA ILE A 92 15.36 -11.72 -0.68
C ILE A 92 15.85 -13.06 -1.24
N LYS A 93 16.90 -13.64 -0.65
CA LYS A 93 17.40 -14.95 -1.08
C LYS A 93 16.36 -16.06 -0.86
N ARG A 94 15.65 -16.06 0.27
CA ARG A 94 14.59 -17.04 0.55
C ARG A 94 13.43 -16.91 -0.43
N GLU A 95 12.99 -15.69 -0.73
CA GLU A 95 11.96 -15.44 -1.76
C GLU A 95 12.37 -16.02 -3.11
N HIS A 96 13.62 -15.77 -3.52
CA HIS A 96 14.11 -16.25 -4.80
C HIS A 96 14.21 -17.77 -4.87
N LEU A 97 14.62 -18.44 -3.79
CA LEU A 97 14.64 -19.89 -3.70
C LEU A 97 13.22 -20.48 -3.72
N TRP A 98 12.30 -19.88 -2.96
CA TRP A 98 10.89 -20.26 -2.94
C TRP A 98 10.28 -20.15 -4.34
N LEU A 99 10.52 -19.03 -5.05
CA LEU A 99 9.99 -18.82 -6.39
C LEU A 99 10.51 -19.86 -7.39
N LYS A 100 11.81 -20.21 -7.32
CA LYS A 100 12.40 -21.26 -8.16
C LYS A 100 11.76 -22.62 -7.93
N GLU A 101 11.51 -22.97 -6.67
CA GLU A 101 10.84 -24.23 -6.33
C GLU A 101 9.37 -24.22 -6.77
N PHE A 102 8.68 -23.09 -6.60
CA PHE A 102 7.30 -22.95 -7.01
C PHE A 102 7.14 -23.04 -8.54
N ALA A 103 7.96 -22.30 -9.29
CA ALA A 103 7.94 -22.26 -10.75
C ALA A 103 8.36 -23.59 -11.40
N SER A 104 9.12 -24.46 -10.72
CA SER A 104 9.45 -25.79 -11.24
C SER A 104 8.27 -26.77 -11.16
N LYS A 105 7.31 -26.51 -10.26
CA LYS A 105 6.12 -27.34 -10.04
C LYS A 105 4.87 -26.75 -10.70
N GLN A 106 4.87 -25.45 -10.99
CA GLN A 106 3.72 -24.71 -11.50
C GLN A 106 4.17 -23.82 -12.67
N PRO A 107 3.69 -24.07 -13.90
CA PRO A 107 4.06 -23.23 -15.03
C PRO A 107 3.51 -21.82 -14.82
N LEU A 108 4.39 -20.82 -14.91
CA LEU A 108 4.06 -19.40 -14.84
C LEU A 108 4.49 -18.72 -16.13
N ASP A 109 3.64 -17.84 -16.65
CA ASP A 109 3.93 -17.03 -17.83
C ASP A 109 4.37 -15.61 -17.43
N LEU A 110 3.98 -15.16 -16.23
CA LEU A 110 4.24 -13.81 -15.74
C LEU A 110 4.34 -13.80 -14.22
N ILE A 111 5.31 -13.05 -13.70
CA ILE A 111 5.46 -12.74 -12.28
C ILE A 111 5.33 -11.23 -12.10
N ILE A 112 4.43 -10.80 -11.22
CA ILE A 112 4.26 -9.42 -10.81
C ILE A 112 4.65 -9.33 -9.34
N SER A 113 5.84 -8.81 -9.08
CA SER A 113 6.38 -8.56 -7.76
C SER A 113 6.04 -7.15 -7.32
N ASP A 114 5.34 -7.01 -6.20
CA ASP A 114 5.14 -5.71 -5.58
C ASP A 114 6.19 -5.50 -4.49
N ASN A 115 7.23 -4.72 -4.81
CA ASN A 115 8.32 -4.38 -3.89
C ASN A 115 9.04 -5.57 -3.20
N ARG A 116 8.93 -6.80 -3.75
CA ARG A 116 9.64 -8.02 -3.29
C ARG A 116 10.82 -8.36 -4.21
N TYR A 117 12.03 -8.01 -3.79
CA TYR A 117 13.21 -8.05 -4.67
C TYR A 117 13.66 -9.46 -5.08
N GLY A 118 13.26 -10.52 -4.37
CA GLY A 118 13.60 -11.90 -4.74
C GLY A 118 12.67 -12.53 -5.77
N MET A 119 11.53 -11.88 -6.07
CA MET A 119 10.45 -12.42 -6.90
C MET A 119 10.66 -12.18 -8.39
N TRP A 120 11.77 -12.67 -8.93
CA TRP A 120 12.09 -12.65 -10.36
C TRP A 120 12.62 -14.01 -10.82
N HIS A 121 12.45 -14.31 -12.11
CA HIS A 121 12.94 -15.54 -12.74
C HIS A 121 13.61 -15.23 -14.08
N LYS A 122 14.66 -15.97 -14.44
CA LYS A 122 15.44 -15.71 -15.66
C LYS A 122 14.69 -16.06 -16.96
N ASP A 123 13.79 -17.04 -16.89
CA ASP A 123 13.07 -17.57 -18.06
C ASP A 123 11.59 -17.17 -18.08
N ILE A 124 11.11 -16.42 -17.09
CA ILE A 124 9.70 -16.00 -16.99
C ILE A 124 9.68 -14.48 -16.88
N GLU A 125 8.82 -13.82 -17.66
CA GLU A 125 8.65 -12.37 -17.60
C GLU A 125 8.38 -11.93 -16.17
N SER A 126 9.21 -11.05 -15.64
CA SER A 126 9.17 -10.60 -14.25
C SER A 126 9.05 -9.08 -14.19
N ILE A 127 7.98 -8.61 -13.54
CA ILE A 127 7.65 -7.20 -13.38
C ILE A 127 7.82 -6.80 -11.91
N PHE A 128 8.47 -5.67 -11.66
CA PHE A 128 8.62 -5.11 -10.32
C PHE A 128 7.80 -3.83 -10.16
N ILE A 129 6.96 -3.74 -9.13
CA ILE A 129 6.14 -2.56 -8.84
C ILE A 129 6.78 -1.78 -7.69
N THR A 130 7.08 -0.50 -7.95
CA THR A 130 7.55 0.43 -6.91
C THR A 130 7.30 1.89 -7.29
N HIS A 131 6.97 2.72 -6.31
CA HIS A 131 6.98 4.18 -6.42
C HIS A 131 8.19 4.82 -5.72
N GLN A 132 9.09 4.01 -5.15
CA GLN A 132 10.20 4.44 -4.30
C GLN A 132 11.55 4.30 -5.02
N LEU A 133 11.68 4.86 -6.22
CA LEU A 133 12.96 4.85 -6.96
C LEU A 133 14.02 5.74 -6.31
N PHE A 134 13.59 6.79 -5.60
CA PHE A 134 14.45 7.71 -4.86
C PHE A 134 13.95 7.80 -3.42
N LEU A 135 14.41 6.87 -2.58
CA LEU A 135 14.06 6.84 -1.16
C LEU A 135 14.35 8.19 -0.49
N GLN A 136 13.38 8.68 0.27
CA GLN A 136 13.56 9.84 1.13
C GLN A 136 14.23 9.36 2.40
N THR A 137 15.48 9.73 2.60
CA THR A 137 16.30 9.26 3.71
C THR A 137 17.19 10.40 4.22
N PRO A 138 17.45 10.47 5.54
CA PRO A 138 18.44 11.39 6.08
C PRO A 138 19.87 11.07 5.60
N TRP A 139 20.12 9.91 5.00
CA TRP A 139 21.44 9.42 4.60
C TRP A 139 21.90 9.97 3.25
N ARG A 140 22.30 11.24 3.22
CA ARG A 140 22.69 11.95 1.99
C ARG A 140 23.94 11.40 1.29
N PHE A 141 24.77 10.61 1.98
CA PHE A 141 26.02 10.05 1.44
C PHE A 141 25.87 8.68 0.77
N VAL A 142 24.71 8.02 0.91
CA VAL A 142 24.48 6.69 0.33
C VAL A 142 23.58 6.84 -0.90
N ASP A 143 24.04 6.36 -2.05
CA ASP A 143 23.26 6.38 -3.28
C ASP A 143 22.26 5.22 -3.30
N PHE A 144 21.19 5.34 -2.52
CA PHE A 144 20.10 4.36 -2.47
C PHE A 144 19.44 4.15 -3.83
N HIS A 145 19.40 5.16 -4.68
CA HIS A 145 18.85 5.01 -6.02
C HIS A 145 19.63 3.96 -6.81
N ARG A 146 20.97 4.04 -6.84
CA ARG A 146 21.79 2.99 -7.48
C ARG A 146 21.59 1.61 -6.83
N PHE A 147 21.41 1.57 -5.52
CA PHE A 147 21.12 0.32 -4.82
C PHE A 147 19.78 -0.30 -5.26
N ILE A 148 18.70 0.49 -5.33
CA ILE A 148 17.40 0.04 -5.85
C ILE A 148 17.51 -0.41 -7.31
N LEU A 149 18.22 0.33 -8.16
CA LEU A 149 18.47 -0.07 -9.54
C LEU A 149 19.22 -1.40 -9.65
N HIS A 150 20.19 -1.64 -8.76
CA HIS A 150 20.92 -2.90 -8.70
C HIS A 150 20.02 -4.05 -8.28
N LEU A 151 19.21 -3.89 -7.22
CA LEU A 151 18.30 -4.93 -6.75
C LEU A 151 17.22 -5.29 -7.77
N THR A 152 16.81 -4.32 -8.59
CA THR A 152 15.76 -4.49 -9.60
C THR A 152 16.29 -4.84 -10.99
N ARG A 153 17.60 -5.05 -11.16
CA ARG A 153 18.22 -5.26 -12.48
C ARG A 153 17.76 -6.52 -13.21
N ASN A 154 17.34 -7.54 -12.46
CA ASN A 154 16.93 -8.83 -13.01
C ASN A 154 15.46 -8.86 -13.45
N PHE A 155 14.71 -7.79 -13.21
CA PHE A 155 13.32 -7.66 -13.66
C PHE A 155 13.27 -7.08 -15.08
N ASN A 156 12.40 -7.67 -15.90
CA ASN A 156 12.16 -7.30 -17.29
C ASN A 156 11.54 -5.90 -17.41
N SER A 157 10.60 -5.58 -16.51
CA SER A 157 9.95 -4.26 -16.45
C SER A 157 9.83 -3.77 -15.01
N ILE A 158 9.83 -2.45 -14.85
CA ILE A 158 9.55 -1.77 -13.57
C ILE A 158 8.32 -0.90 -13.75
N TRP A 159 7.26 -1.19 -13.01
CA TRP A 159 6.01 -0.46 -13.03
C TRP A 159 5.95 0.51 -11.85
N ILE A 160 5.63 1.75 -12.16
CA ILE A 160 5.55 2.85 -11.20
C ILE A 160 4.07 3.22 -11.07
N PRO A 161 3.42 2.95 -9.93
CA PRO A 161 2.00 3.23 -9.72
C PRO A 161 1.79 4.72 -9.44
N ASP A 162 2.06 5.55 -10.44
CA ASP A 162 1.91 7.00 -10.42
C ASP A 162 1.68 7.52 -11.85
N PHE A 163 1.33 8.79 -11.96
CA PHE A 163 1.27 9.49 -13.23
C PHE A 163 2.65 9.71 -13.84
N LYS A 164 2.71 9.69 -15.18
CA LYS A 164 3.91 10.07 -15.95
C LYS A 164 4.21 11.57 -15.89
N ASP A 165 3.20 12.39 -15.59
CA ASP A 165 3.30 13.84 -15.51
C ASP A 165 4.27 14.26 -14.39
N THR A 166 5.21 15.16 -14.68
CA THR A 166 6.22 15.60 -13.69
C THR A 166 5.72 16.69 -12.74
N VAL A 167 4.60 17.35 -13.07
CA VAL A 167 4.00 18.43 -12.29
C VAL A 167 2.81 17.91 -11.46
N ASN A 168 1.92 17.15 -12.09
CA ASN A 168 0.68 16.64 -11.51
C ASN A 168 0.78 15.12 -11.25
N ASN A 169 1.68 14.76 -10.33
CA ASN A 169 1.83 13.39 -9.82
C ASN A 169 1.62 13.31 -8.31
N LEU A 170 1.50 12.08 -7.82
CA LEU A 170 1.28 11.78 -6.40
C LEU A 170 2.59 11.52 -5.65
N SER A 171 3.60 10.92 -6.30
CA SER A 171 4.82 10.46 -5.60
C SER A 171 5.95 11.51 -5.52
N GLY A 172 5.91 12.55 -6.34
CA GLY A 172 6.95 13.58 -6.40
C GLY A 172 8.32 12.98 -6.69
N ASP A 173 9.33 13.44 -5.97
CA ASP A 173 10.73 13.01 -6.08
C ASP A 173 10.89 11.50 -5.87
N LEU A 174 9.99 10.82 -5.15
CA LEU A 174 10.10 9.37 -4.94
C LEU A 174 10.18 8.60 -6.27
N SER A 175 9.54 9.09 -7.35
CA SER A 175 9.65 8.53 -8.69
C SER A 175 10.11 9.51 -9.78
N HIS A 176 10.06 10.82 -9.53
CA HIS A 176 10.29 11.87 -10.54
C HIS A 176 11.57 12.69 -10.35
N LYS A 177 12.40 12.38 -9.36
CA LYS A 177 13.63 13.18 -9.05
C LYS A 177 14.61 13.27 -10.22
N LYS A 178 14.68 12.24 -11.06
CA LYS A 178 15.50 12.21 -12.28
C LYS A 178 14.74 11.49 -13.40
N PRO A 179 15.10 11.74 -14.67
CA PRO A 179 14.57 10.97 -15.79
C PRO A 179 14.76 9.47 -15.61
N LEU A 180 13.80 8.69 -16.11
CA LEU A 180 13.86 7.23 -16.06
C LEU A 180 15.10 6.72 -16.81
N PRO A 181 15.82 5.74 -16.26
CA PRO A 181 17.11 5.33 -16.82
C PRO A 181 16.98 4.47 -18.07
N SER A 182 15.80 3.89 -18.36
CA SER A 182 15.54 3.16 -19.60
C SER A 182 14.04 2.93 -19.84
N ALA A 183 13.68 2.44 -21.03
CA ALA A 183 12.30 2.16 -21.44
C ALA A 183 11.62 1.01 -20.66
N ARG A 184 12.36 0.27 -19.83
CA ARG A 184 11.78 -0.78 -18.96
C ARG A 184 10.96 -0.20 -17.80
N PHE A 185 11.19 1.07 -17.46
CA PHE A 185 10.44 1.78 -16.42
C PHE A 185 9.19 2.40 -17.03
N LYS A 186 8.03 2.10 -16.44
CA LYS A 186 6.73 2.49 -16.97
C LYS A 186 5.86 3.05 -15.86
N PHE A 187 5.40 4.28 -16.02
CA PHE A 187 4.31 4.82 -15.20
C PHE A 187 3.00 4.17 -15.66
N ILE A 188 2.29 3.55 -14.73
CA ILE A 188 1.05 2.81 -15.02
C ILE A 188 -0.21 3.51 -14.46
N GLY A 189 -0.05 4.72 -13.92
CA GLY A 189 -1.10 5.42 -13.19
C GLY A 189 -1.24 4.92 -11.75
N PRO A 190 -1.98 5.67 -10.90
CA PRO A 190 -2.28 5.24 -9.54
C PRO A 190 -3.02 3.90 -9.52
N LEU A 191 -2.64 3.04 -8.58
CA LEU A 191 -3.33 1.77 -8.35
C LEU A 191 -4.17 1.87 -7.08
N SER A 192 -5.48 1.99 -7.26
CA SER A 192 -6.47 1.94 -6.18
C SER A 192 -7.41 0.77 -6.36
N ARG A 193 -7.74 0.08 -5.26
CA ARG A 193 -8.81 -0.94 -5.20
C ARG A 193 -10.17 -0.39 -5.62
N PHE A 194 -10.39 0.92 -5.50
CA PHE A 194 -11.65 1.57 -5.85
C PHE A 194 -11.81 1.89 -7.33
N SER A 195 -10.77 1.62 -8.13
CA SER A 195 -10.81 1.71 -9.59
C SER A 195 -11.69 0.62 -10.21
N ILE A 196 -11.97 -0.44 -9.45
CA ILE A 196 -12.87 -1.52 -9.86
C ILE A 196 -14.31 -1.04 -9.70
N ASN A 197 -15.12 -1.21 -10.75
CA ASN A 197 -16.52 -0.78 -10.84
C ASN A 197 -16.72 0.74 -10.64
N HIS A 198 -16.74 1.47 -11.75
CA HIS A 198 -16.92 2.93 -11.84
C HIS A 198 -18.31 3.45 -11.47
N THR A 199 -19.17 2.67 -10.82
CA THR A 199 -20.46 3.17 -10.35
C THR A 199 -20.24 4.09 -9.15
N ALA A 200 -19.83 5.33 -9.45
CA ALA A 200 -19.91 6.45 -8.54
C ALA A 200 -21.40 6.65 -8.22
N LYS A 201 -21.86 6.02 -7.15
CA LYS A 201 -23.10 6.46 -6.53
C LYS A 201 -22.75 7.77 -5.87
N THR A 202 -23.34 8.87 -6.35
CA THR A 202 -23.45 10.08 -5.54
C THR A 202 -24.14 9.65 -4.25
N VAL A 203 -23.37 9.54 -3.16
CA VAL A 203 -23.93 9.11 -1.88
C VAL A 203 -24.11 10.35 -1.03
N ASN A 204 -25.31 10.53 -0.48
CA ASN A 204 -25.56 11.60 0.47
C ASN A 204 -24.62 11.42 1.67
N PRO A 205 -23.91 12.48 2.11
CA PRO A 205 -23.08 12.41 3.28
C PRO A 205 -23.89 11.97 4.50
N ALA A 206 -23.45 10.91 5.17
CA ALA A 206 -24.07 10.34 6.36
C ALA A 206 -23.18 10.44 7.60
N TYR A 207 -21.91 10.79 7.43
CA TYR A 207 -20.90 10.89 8.48
C TYR A 207 -20.12 12.19 8.34
N ASP A 208 -19.77 12.79 9.47
CA ASP A 208 -18.92 13.99 9.51
C ASP A 208 -17.47 13.62 9.22
N TYR A 209 -17.00 12.46 9.66
CA TYR A 209 -15.66 11.97 9.36
C TYR A 209 -15.56 10.44 9.29
N ILE A 210 -14.58 9.97 8.54
CA ILE A 210 -14.01 8.62 8.66
C ILE A 210 -12.53 8.72 8.99
N ALA A 211 -12.11 8.02 10.02
CA ALA A 211 -10.73 7.91 10.46
C ALA A 211 -10.16 6.53 10.11
N ILE A 212 -8.99 6.49 9.46
CA ILE A 212 -8.36 5.26 8.99
C ILE A 212 -7.03 5.06 9.71
N ALA A 213 -6.98 4.08 10.61
CA ALA A 213 -5.74 3.64 11.22
C ALA A 213 -4.95 2.82 10.20
N SER A 214 -3.66 3.12 10.05
CA SER A 214 -2.76 2.37 9.17
C SER A 214 -1.32 2.41 9.68
N GLY A 215 -0.49 1.47 9.24
CA GLY A 215 0.91 1.36 9.63
C GLY A 215 1.16 0.40 10.80
N PRO A 216 2.32 0.53 11.47
CA PRO A 216 2.72 -0.23 12.65
C PRO A 216 1.65 -0.27 13.74
N LYS A 217 1.58 -1.39 14.46
CA LYS A 217 0.51 -1.67 15.43
C LYS A 217 0.38 -0.56 16.48
N GLU A 218 1.50 -0.14 17.08
CA GLU A 218 1.55 0.88 18.12
C GLU A 218 0.98 2.21 17.62
N GLN A 219 1.29 2.56 16.36
CA GLN A 219 0.79 3.80 15.74
C GLN A 219 -0.71 3.72 15.45
N ARG A 220 -1.22 2.55 15.04
CA ARG A 220 -2.65 2.31 14.82
C ARG A 220 -3.43 2.42 16.12
N GLU A 221 -2.94 1.82 17.20
CA GLU A 221 -3.56 1.88 18.53
C GLU A 221 -3.58 3.31 19.08
N MET A 222 -2.45 4.03 19.02
CA MET A 222 -2.38 5.43 19.45
C MET A 222 -3.32 6.34 18.65
N PHE A 223 -3.43 6.14 17.33
CA PHE A 223 -4.35 6.88 16.50
C PHE A 223 -5.81 6.57 16.84
N ALA A 224 -6.15 5.29 16.97
CA ALA A 224 -7.50 4.85 17.34
C ALA A 224 -7.93 5.46 18.68
N GLN A 225 -7.05 5.46 19.68
CA GLN A 225 -7.32 6.04 21.00
C GLN A 225 -7.63 7.54 20.90
N LYS A 226 -6.86 8.30 20.12
CA LYS A 226 -7.14 9.74 19.90
C LYS A 226 -8.49 10.00 19.24
N ILE A 227 -8.90 9.16 18.29
CA ILE A 227 -10.21 9.28 17.63
C ILE A 227 -11.35 8.93 18.60
N ILE A 228 -11.16 7.91 19.44
CA ILE A 228 -12.11 7.52 20.48
C ILE A 228 -12.27 8.67 21.50
N GLU A 229 -11.18 9.26 21.98
CA GLU A 229 -11.21 10.42 22.87
C GLU A 229 -11.92 11.63 22.24
N LYS A 230 -11.62 11.93 20.96
CA LYS A 230 -12.33 12.98 20.21
C LYS A 230 -13.83 12.73 20.17
N ALA A 231 -14.26 11.50 19.89
CA ALA A 231 -15.68 11.13 19.84
C ALA A 231 -16.38 11.18 21.21
N GLN A 232 -15.66 10.88 22.29
CA GLN A 232 -16.18 10.98 23.66
C GLN A 232 -16.47 12.43 24.07
N VAL A 233 -15.61 13.37 23.65
CA VAL A 233 -15.75 14.80 23.92
C VAL A 233 -16.79 15.45 23.01
N ASN A 234 -16.78 15.13 21.71
CA ASN A 234 -17.67 15.72 20.73
C ASN A 234 -18.77 14.75 20.28
N LYS A 235 -19.92 14.78 20.96
CA LYS A 235 -21.05 13.87 20.71
C LYS A 235 -21.96 14.28 19.55
N SER A 236 -21.81 15.48 19.00
CA SER A 236 -22.66 15.96 17.89
C SER A 236 -22.16 15.49 16.53
N GLU A 237 -20.87 15.18 16.39
CA GLU A 237 -20.30 14.62 15.16
C GLU A 237 -20.50 13.11 15.08
N LYS A 238 -20.96 12.63 13.91
CA LYS A 238 -21.05 11.20 13.62
C LYS A 238 -19.82 10.72 12.87
N GLY A 239 -19.05 9.84 13.50
CA GLY A 239 -17.77 9.35 13.00
C GLY A 239 -17.75 7.87 12.63
N ILE A 240 -16.75 7.50 11.83
CA ILE A 240 -16.32 6.11 11.61
C ILE A 240 -14.84 5.99 11.97
N LEU A 241 -14.45 4.89 12.60
CA LEU A 241 -13.05 4.50 12.81
C LEU A 241 -12.80 3.12 12.20
N VAL A 242 -11.82 3.01 11.29
CA VAL A 242 -11.37 1.74 10.71
C VAL A 242 -9.97 1.43 11.25
N LEU A 243 -9.80 0.29 11.94
CA LEU A 243 -8.55 -0.06 12.62
C LEU A 243 -7.49 -0.70 11.72
N GLY A 244 -7.90 -1.29 10.60
CA GLY A 244 -7.01 -1.99 9.67
C GLY A 244 -6.51 -3.34 10.17
N GLU A 245 -7.32 -4.06 10.97
CA GLU A 245 -7.00 -5.38 11.51
C GLU A 245 -7.93 -6.45 10.94
N ILE A 246 -7.36 -7.43 10.24
CA ILE A 246 -8.14 -8.52 9.62
C ILE A 246 -8.45 -9.63 10.63
N HIS A 247 -7.62 -9.81 11.67
CA HIS A 247 -7.70 -10.93 12.62
C HIS A 247 -8.02 -10.54 14.06
N SER A 248 -8.30 -9.27 14.31
CA SER A 248 -8.65 -8.84 15.66
C SER A 248 -10.01 -9.41 16.06
N LYS A 249 -9.99 -10.21 17.14
CA LYS A 249 -11.19 -10.72 17.81
C LYS A 249 -11.58 -9.85 19.00
N ASP A 250 -10.79 -8.82 19.29
CA ASP A 250 -11.04 -7.96 20.44
C ASP A 250 -12.34 -7.19 20.17
N GLU A 251 -13.32 -7.43 21.05
CA GLU A 251 -14.51 -6.59 21.09
C GLU A 251 -14.03 -5.17 21.34
N LEU A 252 -14.38 -4.30 20.39
CA LEU A 252 -14.14 -2.88 20.50
C LEU A 252 -14.70 -2.37 21.83
N SER A 253 -13.95 -1.44 22.44
CA SER A 253 -14.37 -0.75 23.66
C SER A 253 -15.84 -0.29 23.58
N LYS A 254 -16.48 -0.16 24.74
CA LYS A 254 -17.91 0.13 24.93
C LYS A 254 -18.53 0.93 23.77
N PRO A 255 -19.71 0.53 23.25
CA PRO A 255 -20.33 1.18 22.10
C PRO A 255 -20.48 2.70 22.34
N LEU A 256 -19.90 3.48 21.44
CA LEU A 256 -20.06 4.94 21.42
C LEU A 256 -21.20 5.28 20.44
N PRO A 257 -22.25 5.98 20.87
CA PRO A 257 -23.45 6.20 20.04
C PRO A 257 -23.17 7.02 18.77
N ASN A 258 -22.09 7.81 18.76
CA ASN A 258 -21.70 8.69 17.68
C ASN A 258 -20.45 8.21 16.90
N LEU A 259 -19.92 7.02 17.20
CA LEU A 259 -18.75 6.47 16.52
C LEU A 259 -18.96 4.99 16.16
N GLU A 260 -19.01 4.70 14.87
CA GLU A 260 -18.97 3.33 14.36
C GLU A 260 -17.50 2.89 14.27
N ILE A 261 -17.14 1.75 14.88
CA ILE A 261 -15.77 1.25 14.83
C ILE A 261 -15.75 -0.12 14.12
N TYR A 262 -14.81 -0.27 13.19
CA TYR A 262 -14.63 -1.46 12.36
C TYR A 262 -13.18 -1.94 12.42
N ASN A 263 -12.97 -3.23 12.64
CA ASN A 263 -11.63 -3.83 12.53
C ASN A 263 -11.12 -3.75 11.09
N HIS A 264 -11.96 -4.18 10.15
CA HIS A 264 -11.73 -4.12 8.72
C HIS A 264 -13.07 -3.97 7.98
N LEU A 265 -13.05 -3.36 6.79
CA LEU A 265 -14.22 -3.23 5.92
C LEU A 265 -13.88 -3.82 4.54
N PRO A 266 -14.75 -4.66 3.94
CA PRO A 266 -14.62 -5.05 2.53
C PRO A 266 -14.52 -3.83 1.61
N ALA A 267 -13.85 -3.92 0.46
CA ALA A 267 -13.52 -2.74 -0.35
C ALA A 267 -14.77 -1.96 -0.79
N ASN A 268 -15.85 -2.64 -1.17
CA ASN A 268 -17.09 -1.95 -1.56
C ASN A 268 -17.75 -1.21 -0.39
N GLU A 269 -17.81 -1.82 0.79
CA GLU A 269 -18.35 -1.16 2.00
C GLU A 269 -17.45 0.00 2.42
N PHE A 270 -16.13 -0.20 2.40
CA PHE A 270 -15.16 0.84 2.72
C PHE A 270 -15.27 2.03 1.76
N LYS A 271 -15.40 1.77 0.46
CA LYS A 271 -15.67 2.78 -0.59
C LYS A 271 -16.93 3.58 -0.27
N ILE A 272 -18.04 2.91 0.06
CA ILE A 272 -19.30 3.56 0.38
C ILE A 272 -19.15 4.46 1.62
N LYS A 273 -18.54 3.95 2.70
CA LYS A 273 -18.32 4.73 3.93
C LYS A 273 -17.41 5.94 3.69
N LEU A 274 -16.37 5.79 2.86
CA LEU A 274 -15.52 6.91 2.43
C LEU A 274 -16.30 7.99 1.67
N LEU A 275 -17.13 7.58 0.71
CA LEU A 275 -17.97 8.51 -0.07
C LEU A 275 -19.05 9.19 0.80
N GLN A 276 -19.58 8.48 1.80
CA GLN A 276 -20.55 9.00 2.75
C GLN A 276 -19.94 9.93 3.82
N SER A 277 -18.63 10.04 3.89
CA SER A 277 -17.94 10.85 4.89
C SER A 277 -17.56 12.21 4.32
N ARG A 278 -17.85 13.28 5.09
CA ARG A 278 -17.48 14.65 4.71
C ARG A 278 -15.98 14.89 4.79
N LYS A 279 -15.32 14.33 5.82
CA LYS A 279 -13.87 14.41 6.00
C LYS A 279 -13.25 13.03 6.10
N VAL A 280 -12.01 12.91 5.66
CA VAL A 280 -11.19 11.69 5.85
C VAL A 280 -9.99 12.03 6.72
N ILE A 281 -9.75 11.29 7.79
CA ILE A 281 -8.60 11.47 8.68
C ILE A 281 -7.71 10.24 8.55
N ALA A 282 -6.49 10.39 8.04
CA ALA A 282 -5.61 9.24 7.81
C ALA A 282 -4.14 9.60 7.81
N ALA A 283 -3.28 8.60 8.02
CA ALA A 283 -1.85 8.77 7.80
C ALA A 283 -1.55 9.02 6.31
N CYS A 284 -0.46 9.74 6.02
CA CYS A 284 -0.04 10.11 4.67
C CYS A 284 0.65 8.94 3.91
N GLY A 285 0.06 7.74 3.96
CA GLY A 285 0.54 6.57 3.26
C GLY A 285 0.22 6.62 1.76
N TYR A 286 1.16 6.19 0.91
CA TYR A 286 1.02 6.30 -0.54
C TYR A 286 -0.21 5.58 -1.11
N SER A 287 -0.55 4.40 -0.58
CA SER A 287 -1.76 3.67 -1.02
C SER A 287 -3.05 4.39 -0.63
N THR A 288 -3.08 5.02 0.56
CA THR A 288 -4.20 5.88 0.99
C THR A 288 -4.35 7.09 0.07
N ILE A 289 -3.23 7.74 -0.31
CA ILE A 289 -3.25 8.87 -1.23
C ILE A 289 -3.83 8.45 -2.59
N MET A 290 -3.41 7.30 -3.14
CA MET A 290 -3.96 6.79 -4.40
C MET A 290 -5.47 6.49 -4.29
N ASP A 291 -5.89 5.86 -3.20
CA ASP A 291 -7.30 5.56 -2.92
C ASP A 291 -8.15 6.85 -2.85
N LEU A 292 -7.68 7.87 -2.12
CA LEU A 292 -8.39 9.14 -1.98
C LEU A 292 -8.37 9.97 -3.26
N PHE A 293 -7.30 9.92 -4.03
CA PHE A 293 -7.22 10.56 -5.33
C PHE A 293 -8.27 9.97 -6.29
N VAL A 294 -8.35 8.63 -6.40
CA VAL A 294 -9.30 7.95 -7.28
C VAL A 294 -10.75 8.21 -6.88
N LEU A 295 -11.02 8.46 -5.60
CA LEU A 295 -12.35 8.81 -5.10
C LEU A 295 -12.68 10.31 -5.11
N ASP A 296 -11.79 11.18 -5.61
CA ASP A 296 -11.89 12.65 -5.50
C ASP A 296 -12.10 13.14 -4.05
N LYS A 297 -11.49 12.43 -3.10
CA LYS A 297 -11.55 12.70 -1.66
C LYS A 297 -10.27 13.32 -1.08
N LEU A 298 -9.25 13.56 -1.90
CA LEU A 298 -7.97 14.10 -1.41
C LEU A 298 -8.11 15.51 -0.81
N LYS A 299 -9.02 16.34 -1.34
CA LYS A 299 -9.35 17.68 -0.82
C LYS A 299 -10.13 17.65 0.50
N ASP A 300 -10.85 16.56 0.75
CA ASP A 300 -11.64 16.32 1.97
C ASP A 300 -10.78 15.67 3.07
N ALA A 301 -9.50 15.41 2.80
CA ALA A 301 -8.63 14.64 3.66
C ALA A 301 -7.77 15.50 4.58
N GLU A 302 -7.90 15.26 5.88
CA GLU A 302 -6.97 15.67 6.92
C GLU A 302 -5.89 14.59 7.06
N LEU A 303 -4.84 14.69 6.23
CA LEU A 303 -3.71 13.78 6.28
C LEU A 303 -2.67 14.24 7.30
N PHE A 304 -2.05 13.30 8.00
CA PHE A 304 -0.93 13.57 8.89
C PHE A 304 0.24 12.62 8.57
N PRO A 305 1.49 13.09 8.60
CA PRO A 305 2.63 12.20 8.50
C PRO A 305 2.87 11.51 9.85
N VAL A 306 3.19 10.23 9.84
CA VAL A 306 3.68 9.59 11.05
C VAL A 306 5.15 9.96 11.27
N LYS A 307 5.44 10.56 12.42
CA LYS A 307 6.79 11.02 12.80
C LYS A 307 7.84 9.92 12.64
N GLY A 308 8.93 10.23 11.98
CA GLY A 308 10.03 9.30 11.72
C GLY A 308 9.76 8.34 10.56
N GLN A 309 8.62 8.46 9.85
CA GLN A 309 8.41 7.84 8.54
C GLN A 309 8.69 8.86 7.43
N THR A 310 9.94 8.87 6.96
CA THR A 310 10.45 9.86 6.01
C THR A 310 9.65 9.95 4.71
N GLU A 311 9.11 8.84 4.22
CA GLU A 311 8.22 8.84 3.05
C GLU A 311 6.94 9.62 3.33
N GLN A 312 6.28 9.37 4.47
CA GLN A 312 5.02 10.03 4.80
C GLN A 312 5.23 11.52 5.06
N GLU A 313 6.32 11.89 5.74
CA GLU A 313 6.71 13.29 5.99
C GLU A 313 6.96 14.04 4.67
N TYR A 314 7.64 13.38 3.73
CA TYR A 314 7.84 13.92 2.38
C TYR A 314 6.53 14.06 1.61
N LEU A 315 5.71 12.99 1.55
CA LEU A 315 4.42 13.00 0.83
C LEU A 315 3.48 14.07 1.38
N TYR A 316 3.42 14.22 2.71
CA TYR A 316 2.62 15.26 3.36
C TYR A 316 3.04 16.66 2.90
N SER A 317 4.34 16.90 2.76
CA SER A 317 4.88 18.18 2.28
C SER A 317 4.63 18.38 0.78
N HIS A 318 4.82 17.34 -0.04
CA HIS A 318 4.62 17.38 -1.50
C HIS A 318 3.16 17.63 -1.90
N LEU A 319 2.23 17.06 -1.15
CA LEU A 319 0.80 17.09 -1.46
C LEU A 319 0.06 18.30 -0.86
N GLN A 320 0.75 19.21 -0.17
CA GLN A 320 0.16 20.49 0.31
C GLN A 320 -0.59 21.25 -0.77
N LYS A 321 -0.11 21.17 -2.03
CA LYS A 321 -0.75 21.77 -3.21
C LYS A 321 -2.16 21.23 -3.53
N TYR A 322 -2.53 20.07 -3.00
CA TYR A 322 -3.85 19.47 -3.15
C TYR A 322 -4.75 19.71 -1.92
N PHE A 323 -4.18 19.96 -0.74
CA PHE A 323 -4.94 20.20 0.50
C PHE A 323 -5.40 21.66 0.65
N TYR A 324 -4.60 22.61 0.16
CA TYR A 324 -4.82 24.06 0.41
C TYR A 324 -5.19 24.86 -0.84
N LYS A 325 -5.60 24.20 -1.94
CA LYS A 325 -6.22 24.92 -3.07
C LYS A 325 -7.68 25.23 -2.74
N ASN A 326 -7.88 26.19 -1.85
CA ASN A 326 -9.12 26.92 -1.66
C ASN A 326 -8.73 28.37 -1.35
N ASP A 327 -8.55 29.17 -2.40
CA ASP A 327 -8.81 30.61 -2.38
C ASP A 327 -10.02 30.87 -3.28
#